data_AF-A0A1Y0HPH0-F1
#
_entry.id   AF-A0A1Y0HPH0-F1
#
_cell.length_a   1.000
_cell.length_b   1.000
_cell.length_c   1.000
_cell.angle_alpha   90.00
_cell.angle_beta   90.00
_cell.angle_gamma   90.00
#
_symmetry.space_group_name_H-M   'P 1'
#
loop_
_entity.id
_entity.type
_entity.pdbx_description
1 polymer ?
#
loop_
_entity_poly.entity_id
_entity_poly.type
_entity_poly.pdbx_seq_one_letter_code
_entity_poly.pdbx_strand_id
1 'polypeptide(L)'
;MAVHIKKSAKTLGLDDYMSCCIHAEQYEAGVMEYEKYYGVSKVSFGGSMAPRKWAYAFCLNHIKPQFDPEKLFQAGRKMLQTHLDNNWLGVGQNIRAAMWLKNVYWHDNRTLSPLETILKAYENMPDVPKPDFIEN
;
A
#
# COMPACT_ATOMS: atom_id res chain seq x y z
N MET A 1 1.46 -13.39 35.29
CA MET A 1 1.30 -12.29 34.32
C MET A 1 0.72 -12.87 33.04
N ALA A 2 -0.54 -12.57 32.72
CA ALA A 2 -1.15 -13.04 31.48
C ALA A 2 -0.63 -12.19 30.32
N VAL A 3 0.20 -12.78 29.46
CA VAL A 3 0.62 -12.15 28.20
C VAL A 3 -0.63 -12.04 27.32
N HIS A 4 -1.07 -10.82 27.04
CA HIS A 4 -2.14 -10.55 26.07
C HIS A 4 -1.67 -10.88 24.64
N ILE A 5 -1.65 -12.17 24.29
CA ILE A 5 -1.53 -12.62 22.89
C ILE A 5 -2.94 -12.65 22.27
N LYS A 6 -3.56 -11.48 22.02
CA LYS A 6 -4.92 -11.44 21.45
C LYS A 6 -5.10 -10.24 20.51
N LYS A 7 -4.50 -10.30 19.31
CA LYS A 7 -5.02 -9.75 18.02
C LYS A 7 -3.97 -9.76 16.89
N SER A 8 -2.68 -9.71 17.20
CA SER A 8 -1.60 -9.45 16.21
C SER A 8 -1.31 -10.61 15.23
N ALA A 9 -1.34 -11.88 15.68
CA ALA A 9 -0.97 -13.01 14.81
C ALA A 9 -2.01 -13.32 13.71
N LYS A 10 -3.29 -12.95 13.90
CA LYS A 10 -4.39 -13.32 12.99
C LYS A 10 -4.31 -12.64 11.63
N THR A 11 -3.62 -11.51 11.51
CA THR A 11 -3.50 -10.75 10.25
C THR A 11 -2.06 -10.66 9.78
N LEU A 12 -1.18 -11.52 10.32
CA LEU A 12 0.21 -11.59 9.91
C LEU A 12 0.28 -11.97 8.43
N GLY A 13 0.99 -11.18 7.62
CA GLY A 13 1.09 -11.41 6.18
C GLY A 13 -0.09 -10.90 5.34
N LEU A 14 -1.16 -10.38 5.96
CA LEU A 14 -2.32 -9.88 5.19
C LEU A 14 -1.95 -8.70 4.29
N ASP A 15 -1.04 -7.82 4.71
CA ASP A 15 -0.55 -6.74 3.84
C ASP A 15 0.11 -7.30 2.57
N ASP A 16 1.01 -8.27 2.72
CA ASP A 16 1.71 -8.88 1.59
C ASP A 16 0.73 -9.65 0.69
N TYR A 17 -0.21 -10.41 1.27
CA TYR A 17 -1.25 -11.11 0.51
C TYR A 17 -2.08 -10.12 -0.33
N MET A 18 -2.53 -9.02 0.28
CA MET A 18 -3.31 -8.00 -0.42
C MET A 18 -2.51 -7.35 -1.55
N SER A 19 -1.22 -7.08 -1.34
CA SER A 19 -0.34 -6.61 -2.41
C SER A 19 -0.19 -7.63 -3.54
N CYS A 20 -0.06 -8.92 -3.22
CA CYS A 20 0.02 -9.97 -4.23
C CYS A 20 -1.27 -10.08 -5.05
N CYS A 21 -2.44 -9.93 -4.42
CA CYS A 21 -3.72 -9.89 -5.13
C CYS A 21 -3.77 -8.73 -6.14
N ILE A 22 -3.29 -7.54 -5.76
CA ILE A 22 -3.22 -6.40 -6.69
C ILE A 22 -2.29 -6.72 -7.87
N HIS A 23 -1.10 -7.27 -7.60
CA HIS A 23 -0.13 -7.61 -8.65
C HIS A 23 -0.60 -8.71 -9.60
N ALA A 24 -1.37 -9.67 -9.10
CA ALA A 24 -1.91 -10.78 -9.89
C ALA A 24 -3.30 -10.47 -10.47
N GLU A 25 -3.78 -9.23 -10.29
CA GLU A 25 -5.11 -8.76 -10.71
C GLU A 25 -6.26 -9.63 -10.15
N GLN A 26 -6.02 -10.26 -8.99
CA GLN A 26 -6.98 -11.11 -8.27
C GLN A 26 -7.77 -10.25 -7.26
N TYR A 27 -8.51 -9.27 -7.76
CA TYR A 27 -9.16 -8.26 -6.92
C TYR A 27 -10.25 -8.84 -6.02
N GLU A 28 -11.08 -9.75 -6.55
CA GLU A 28 -12.13 -10.45 -5.81
C GLU A 28 -11.54 -11.28 -4.67
N ALA A 29 -10.41 -11.96 -4.91
CA ALA A 29 -9.70 -12.71 -3.88
C ALA A 29 -9.19 -11.78 -2.77
N GLY A 30 -8.67 -10.60 -3.12
CA GLY A 30 -8.26 -9.59 -2.15
C GLY A 30 -9.42 -9.07 -1.31
N VAL A 31 -10.56 -8.78 -1.93
CA VAL A 31 -11.79 -8.37 -1.22
C VAL A 31 -12.24 -9.48 -0.26
N MET A 32 -12.37 -10.71 -0.76
CA MET A 32 -12.78 -11.86 0.05
C MET A 32 -11.84 -12.09 1.24
N GLU A 33 -10.52 -12.05 1.02
CA GLU A 33 -9.56 -12.30 2.10
C GLU A 33 -9.63 -11.20 3.17
N TYR A 34 -9.71 -9.94 2.78
CA TYR A 34 -9.84 -8.84 3.74
C TYR A 34 -11.12 -8.97 4.59
N GLU A 35 -12.25 -9.27 3.94
CA GLU A 35 -13.56 -9.37 4.61
C GLU A 35 -13.64 -10.57 5.57
N LYS A 36 -12.85 -11.64 5.39
CA LYS A 36 -12.74 -12.72 6.39
C LYS A 36 -12.30 -12.22 7.77
N TYR A 37 -11.48 -11.16 7.83
CA TYR A 37 -10.96 -10.62 9.09
C TYR A 37 -11.73 -9.40 9.60
N TYR A 38 -12.25 -8.57 8.69
CA TYR A 38 -12.82 -7.28 9.03
C TYR A 38 -14.31 -7.13 8.70
N GLY A 39 -14.92 -8.13 8.04
CA GLY A 39 -16.24 -8.02 7.44
C GLY A 39 -16.28 -6.99 6.30
N VAL A 40 -17.47 -6.82 5.71
CA VAL A 40 -17.72 -5.77 4.71
C VAL A 40 -17.49 -4.40 5.36
N SER A 41 -16.54 -3.65 4.83
CA SER A 41 -16.07 -2.40 5.46
C SER A 41 -16.36 -1.20 4.59
N LYS A 42 -16.99 -0.16 5.17
CA LYS A 42 -17.13 1.14 4.49
C LYS A 42 -15.77 1.86 4.53
N VAL A 43 -15.19 2.06 3.36
CA VAL A 43 -13.92 2.79 3.22
C VAL A 43 -14.16 4.30 3.29
N SER A 44 -13.29 5.00 4.04
CA SER A 44 -13.21 6.46 4.08
C SER A 44 -11.75 6.91 4.07
N PHE A 45 -11.45 8.02 3.39
CA PHE A 45 -10.08 8.52 3.13
C PHE A 45 -9.64 9.67 4.07
N GLY A 46 -10.23 9.76 5.27
CA GLY A 46 -10.01 10.90 6.18
C GLY A 46 -8.65 10.95 6.88
N GLY A 47 -7.83 9.89 6.82
CA GLY A 47 -6.55 9.81 7.54
C GLY A 47 -5.60 8.77 6.92
N SER A 48 -4.44 8.55 7.57
CA SER A 48 -3.52 7.48 7.15
C SER A 48 -4.21 6.11 7.30
N MET A 49 -3.96 5.23 6.35
CA MET A 49 -4.57 3.91 6.25
C MET A 49 -3.50 2.83 6.38
N ALA A 50 -3.84 1.72 7.04
CA ALA A 50 -3.02 0.51 6.97
C ALA A 50 -2.95 0.00 5.51
N PRO A 51 -1.83 -0.61 5.09
CA PRO A 51 -1.63 -1.04 3.70
C PRO A 51 -2.77 -1.96 3.20
N ARG A 52 -3.14 -2.99 3.97
CA ARG A 52 -4.31 -3.86 3.69
C ARG A 52 -5.62 -3.12 3.46
N LYS A 53 -5.89 -2.03 4.20
CA LYS A 53 -7.15 -1.28 4.09
C LYS A 53 -7.16 -0.45 2.81
N TRP A 54 -6.02 0.13 2.45
CA TRP A 54 -5.88 0.81 1.16
C TRP A 54 -5.98 -0.19 0.01
N ALA A 55 -5.33 -1.34 0.11
CA ALA A 55 -5.41 -2.38 -0.92
C ALA A 55 -6.84 -2.94 -1.07
N TYR A 56 -7.58 -3.10 0.03
CA TYR A 56 -9.00 -3.46 -0.04
C TYR A 56 -9.82 -2.41 -0.79
N ALA A 57 -9.60 -1.12 -0.52
CA ALA A 57 -10.25 -0.03 -1.25
C ALA A 57 -9.89 -0.06 -2.74
N PHE A 58 -8.63 -0.35 -3.07
CA PHE A 58 -8.15 -0.50 -4.44
C PHE A 58 -8.87 -1.64 -5.16
N CYS A 59 -8.89 -2.84 -4.58
CA CYS A 59 -9.58 -3.99 -5.18
C CYS A 59 -11.08 -3.73 -5.38
N LEU A 60 -11.74 -3.15 -4.37
CA LEU A 60 -13.15 -2.75 -4.48
C LEU A 60 -13.40 -1.80 -5.66
N ASN A 61 -12.54 -0.79 -5.82
CA ASN A 61 -12.66 0.19 -6.90
C ASN A 61 -12.42 -0.40 -8.28
N HIS A 62 -11.53 -1.39 -8.38
CA HIS A 62 -11.25 -2.07 -9.64
C HIS A 62 -12.43 -2.96 -10.08
N ILE A 63 -13.04 -3.70 -9.14
CA ILE A 63 -14.22 -4.53 -9.42
C ILE A 63 -15.41 -3.66 -9.82
N LYS A 64 -15.64 -2.59 -9.06
CA LYS A 64 -16.72 -1.64 -9.32
C LYS A 64 -16.25 -0.23 -8.95
N PRO A 65 -15.94 0.63 -9.94
CA PRO A 65 -15.52 2.00 -9.70
C PRO A 65 -16.53 2.74 -8.82
N GLN A 66 -16.07 3.17 -7.65
CA GLN A 66 -16.91 3.82 -6.63
C GLN A 66 -16.18 4.88 -5.82
N PHE A 67 -14.86 5.00 -5.98
CA PHE A 67 -14.05 6.03 -5.34
C PHE A 67 -13.53 7.01 -6.38
N ASP A 68 -13.33 8.24 -5.95
CA ASP A 68 -12.61 9.25 -6.72
C ASP A 68 -11.14 8.81 -6.89
N PRO A 69 -10.63 8.70 -8.15
CA PRO A 69 -9.28 8.18 -8.41
C PRO A 69 -8.18 8.97 -7.70
N GLU A 70 -8.31 10.30 -7.66
CA GLU A 70 -7.31 11.17 -7.02
C GLU A 70 -7.30 10.97 -5.49
N LYS A 71 -8.48 10.88 -4.86
CA LYS A 71 -8.55 10.55 -3.42
C LYS A 71 -7.97 9.19 -3.08
N LEU A 72 -8.21 8.17 -3.92
CA LEU A 72 -7.65 6.84 -3.71
C LEU A 72 -6.12 6.86 -3.83
N PHE A 73 -5.60 7.57 -4.84
CA PHE A 73 -4.17 7.75 -5.04
C PHE A 73 -3.50 8.50 -3.88
N GLN A 74 -4.06 9.64 -3.45
CA GLN A 74 -3.53 10.41 -2.32
C GLN A 74 -3.58 9.63 -1.00
N ALA A 75 -4.60 8.79 -0.79
CA ALA A 75 -4.63 7.88 0.35
C ALA A 75 -3.49 6.85 0.29
N GLY A 76 -3.16 6.35 -0.90
CA GLY A 76 -2.02 5.46 -1.14
C GLY A 76 -0.69 6.14 -0.83
N ARG A 77 -0.51 7.39 -1.29
CA ARG A 77 0.67 8.20 -0.95
C ARG A 77 0.84 8.42 0.55
N LYS A 78 -0.24 8.80 1.25
CA LYS A 78 -0.21 8.96 2.72
C LYS A 78 0.16 7.66 3.42
N MET A 79 -0.34 6.52 2.93
CA MET A 79 0.06 5.21 3.44
C MET A 79 1.56 4.96 3.21
N LEU A 80 2.10 5.25 2.03
CA LEU A 80 3.54 5.11 1.77
C LEU A 80 4.39 5.98 2.70
N GLN A 81 3.99 7.24 2.91
CA GLN A 81 4.70 8.19 3.79
C GLN A 81 4.84 7.69 5.23
N THR A 82 3.86 6.94 5.74
CA THR A 82 3.95 6.41 7.11
C THR A 82 4.74 5.11 7.24
N HIS A 83 5.12 4.46 6.13
CA HIS A 83 5.74 3.12 6.18
C HIS A 83 7.12 3.04 5.51
N LEU A 84 7.39 3.85 4.47
CA LEU A 84 8.60 3.69 3.66
C LEU A 84 9.87 3.82 4.50
N ASP A 85 10.02 4.91 5.25
CA ASP A 85 11.22 5.13 6.06
C ASP A 85 11.24 4.20 7.28
N ASN A 86 10.28 4.37 8.20
CA ASN A 86 10.32 3.74 9.51
C ASN A 86 10.06 2.22 9.53
N ASN A 87 9.36 1.67 8.53
CA ASN A 87 8.86 0.29 8.58
C ASN A 87 9.34 -0.61 7.45
N TRP A 88 9.82 -0.04 6.34
CA TRP A 88 10.27 -0.82 5.19
C TRP A 88 11.73 -0.55 4.85
N LEU A 89 12.06 0.56 4.16
CA LEU A 89 13.42 0.85 3.70
C LEU A 89 14.40 1.07 4.86
N GLY A 90 14.03 1.85 5.88
CA GLY A 90 14.89 2.10 7.05
C GLY A 90 15.19 0.85 7.88
N VAL A 91 14.46 -0.25 7.66
CA VAL A 91 14.72 -1.56 8.29
C VAL A 91 15.09 -2.64 7.27
N GLY A 92 15.47 -2.25 6.04
CA GLY A 92 16.01 -3.15 5.00
C GLY A 92 15.00 -3.99 4.21
N GLN A 93 13.69 -3.75 4.34
CA GLN A 93 12.64 -4.46 3.59
C GLN A 93 12.41 -3.88 2.19
N ASN A 94 13.47 -3.90 1.38
CA ASN A 94 13.49 -3.25 0.06
C ASN A 94 12.42 -3.81 -0.90
N ILE A 95 12.20 -5.13 -0.88
CA ILE A 95 11.18 -5.78 -1.72
C ILE A 95 9.78 -5.30 -1.33
N ARG A 96 9.48 -5.22 -0.03
CA ARG A 96 8.17 -4.76 0.44
C ARG A 96 7.93 -3.30 0.05
N ALA A 97 8.92 -2.43 0.22
CA ALA A 97 8.83 -1.04 -0.24
C ALA A 97 8.55 -0.94 -1.75
N ALA A 98 9.30 -1.69 -2.57
CA ALA A 98 9.13 -1.72 -4.02
C ALA A 98 7.73 -2.20 -4.44
N MET A 99 7.21 -3.25 -3.79
CA MET A 99 5.86 -3.78 -4.05
C MET A 99 4.79 -2.70 -3.80
N TRP A 100 4.86 -2.00 -2.65
CA TRP A 100 3.88 -0.98 -2.32
C TRP A 100 4.01 0.29 -3.17
N LEU A 101 5.23 0.69 -3.54
CA LEU A 101 5.45 1.78 -4.50
C LEU A 101 4.81 1.46 -5.85
N LYS A 102 5.02 0.23 -6.36
CA LYS A 102 4.38 -0.24 -7.58
C LYS A 102 2.86 -0.21 -7.47
N ASN A 103 2.27 -0.74 -6.40
CA ASN A 103 0.82 -0.71 -6.22
C ASN A 103 0.23 0.71 -6.31
N VAL A 104 0.91 1.70 -5.72
CA VAL A 104 0.38 3.08 -5.67
C VAL A 104 0.68 3.88 -6.94
N TYR A 105 1.85 3.68 -7.57
CA TYR A 105 2.32 4.51 -8.68
C TYR A 105 2.28 3.86 -10.06
N TRP A 106 1.97 2.57 -10.18
CA TRP A 106 1.97 1.89 -11.48
C TRP A 106 0.56 1.68 -12.05
N HIS A 107 -0.45 1.49 -11.20
CA HIS A 107 -1.81 1.27 -11.68
C HIS A 107 -2.43 2.56 -12.28
N ASP A 108 -3.37 2.38 -13.22
CA ASP A 108 -4.07 3.42 -13.99
C ASP A 108 -3.24 4.17 -15.05
N ASN A 109 -2.71 3.46 -16.07
CA ASN A 109 -2.06 4.03 -17.26
C ASN A 109 -0.87 4.95 -16.99
N ARG A 110 -0.16 4.72 -15.89
CA ARG A 110 1.02 5.52 -15.53
C ARG A 110 2.22 5.06 -16.34
N THR A 111 2.85 5.98 -17.05
CA THR A 111 3.98 5.73 -17.96
C THR A 111 5.32 5.63 -17.26
N LEU A 112 5.33 5.42 -15.94
CA LEU A 112 6.55 5.36 -15.16
C LEU A 112 7.28 4.04 -15.42
N SER A 113 8.56 4.13 -15.74
CA SER A 113 9.46 2.99 -15.72
C SER A 113 9.60 2.40 -14.31
N PRO A 114 10.14 1.16 -14.18
CA PRO A 114 10.48 0.60 -12.88
C PRO A 114 11.36 1.50 -12.04
N LEU A 115 12.38 2.11 -12.63
CA LEU A 115 13.27 3.02 -11.91
C LEU A 115 12.51 4.25 -11.40
N GLU A 116 11.75 4.93 -12.26
CA GLU A 116 10.97 6.10 -11.87
C GLU A 116 9.96 5.77 -10.77
N THR A 117 9.32 4.60 -10.82
CA THR A 117 8.40 4.12 -9.78
C THR A 117 9.10 3.96 -8.43
N ILE A 118 10.30 3.38 -8.41
CA ILE A 118 11.08 3.24 -7.17
C ILE A 118 11.54 4.61 -6.65
N LEU A 119 11.95 5.51 -7.54
CA LEU A 119 12.40 6.85 -7.17
C LEU A 119 11.29 7.72 -6.55
N LYS A 120 10.01 7.37 -6.76
CA LYS A 120 8.90 7.96 -5.99
C LYS A 120 9.05 7.77 -4.49
N ALA A 121 9.89 6.86 -3.99
CA ALA A 121 10.19 6.76 -2.57
C ALA A 121 10.61 8.10 -1.96
N TYR A 122 11.44 8.90 -2.65
CA TYR A 122 11.90 10.20 -2.15
C TYR A 122 10.78 11.24 -2.05
N GLU A 123 9.76 11.18 -2.91
CA GLU A 123 8.56 12.03 -2.80
C GLU A 123 7.66 11.66 -1.61
N ASN A 124 7.92 10.52 -0.98
CA ASN A 124 7.17 10.03 0.17
C ASN A 124 8.04 9.92 1.44
N MET A 125 9.33 10.28 1.35
CA MET A 125 10.27 10.36 2.48
C MET A 125 11.01 11.70 2.42
N PRO A 126 10.32 12.84 2.63
CA PRO A 126 10.89 14.17 2.39
C PRO A 126 12.10 14.49 3.28
N ASP A 127 12.23 13.81 4.42
CA ASP A 127 13.34 13.99 5.36
C ASP A 127 14.59 13.15 4.98
N VAL A 128 14.45 12.26 3.99
CA VAL A 128 15.57 11.45 3.47
C VAL A 128 16.19 12.17 2.26
N PRO A 129 17.47 12.55 2.32
CA PRO A 129 18.10 13.27 1.22
C PRO A 129 18.16 12.41 -0.04
N LYS A 130 17.77 13.00 -1.17
CA LYS A 130 17.90 12.39 -2.50
C LYS A 130 19.40 12.35 -2.87
N PRO A 131 19.95 11.18 -3.27
CA PRO A 131 21.33 11.07 -3.70
C PRO A 131 21.65 11.91 -4.93
N ASP A 132 22.86 12.45 -5.00
CA ASP A 132 23.32 13.38 -6.03
C ASP A 132 23.30 12.80 -7.46
N PHE A 133 23.36 11.47 -7.60
CA PHE A 133 23.33 10.79 -8.90
C PHE A 133 21.90 10.66 -9.47
N ILE A 134 20.88 11.05 -8.72
CA ILE A 134 19.50 11.05 -9.17
C ILE A 134 19.16 12.46 -9.63
N GLU A 135 19.34 12.72 -10.93
CA GLU A 135 19.03 14.02 -11.55
C GLU A 135 17.52 14.35 -11.45
N ASN A 136 17.19 15.64 -11.62
CA ASN A 136 15.82 16.17 -11.48
C ASN A 136 15.01 16.03 -12.77
#